data_AF-K1TB31-F1
#
_entry.id   AF-K1TB31-F1
#
_cell.length_a   1.000
_cell.length_b   1.000
_cell.length_c   1.000
_cell.angle_alpha   90.00
_cell.angle_beta   90.00
_cell.angle_gamma   90.00
#
_symmetry.space_group_name_H-M   'P 1'
#
loop_
_entity.id
_entity.type
_entity.pdbx_description
1 polymer ?
#
loop_
_entity_poly.entity_id
_entity_poly.type
_entity_poly.pdbx_seq_one_letter_code
_entity_poly.pdbx_strand_id
1 'polypeptide(L)'
;MAGTAPDALGWQLGMSEEELNTTAQMDSCCVAPPYQGNGLEGKLLLMAEDTLRGSRYRHLLATVHPDNAASLYTGLHRGYTIAANHVICYGDKVRDILYKELESRNTNMNTTIRAMTPADKDSVMEMMRVFYNSPAVLSNGSDEIFARDIEGCISDNPYVEGYMFEQDGAVQGYGMAAKSFS
;
A
#
# COMPACT_ATOMS: atom_id res chain seq x y z
N MET A 1 -24.12 5.76 -18.25
CA MET A 1 -23.70 4.89 -17.11
C MET A 1 -22.82 5.72 -16.18
N ALA A 2 -22.56 5.29 -14.94
CA ALA A 2 -21.88 6.13 -13.93
C ALA A 2 -20.52 6.72 -14.41
N GLY A 3 -19.80 6.00 -15.27
CA GLY A 3 -18.50 6.44 -15.80
C GLY A 3 -18.57 7.39 -17.01
N THR A 4 -19.70 7.49 -17.70
CA THR A 4 -19.85 8.29 -18.94
C THR A 4 -20.59 9.59 -18.70
N ALA A 5 -20.63 10.09 -17.46
CA ALA A 5 -21.20 11.39 -17.16
C ALA A 5 -20.44 12.49 -17.94
N PRO A 6 -21.09 13.59 -18.36
CA PRO A 6 -20.43 14.64 -19.15
C PRO A 6 -19.22 15.28 -18.45
N ASP A 7 -19.21 15.25 -17.12
CA ASP A 7 -18.18 15.80 -16.24
C ASP A 7 -17.22 14.74 -15.68
N ALA A 8 -17.27 13.50 -16.19
CA ALA A 8 -16.35 12.45 -15.78
C ALA A 8 -14.89 12.85 -16.10
N LEU A 9 -14.01 12.75 -15.11
CA LEU A 9 -12.60 13.13 -15.25
C LEU A 9 -11.86 12.40 -16.36
N GLY A 10 -12.28 11.18 -16.70
CA GLY A 10 -11.62 10.39 -17.74
C GLY A 10 -11.71 11.04 -19.13
N TRP A 11 -12.71 11.91 -19.37
CA TRP A 11 -12.76 12.70 -20.60
C TRP A 11 -11.58 13.66 -20.73
N GLN A 12 -11.11 14.24 -19.63
CA GLN A 12 -9.92 15.10 -19.61
C GLN A 12 -8.65 14.33 -19.95
N LEU A 13 -8.66 13.01 -19.77
CA LEU A 13 -7.55 12.11 -20.08
C LEU A 13 -7.69 11.43 -21.45
N GLY A 14 -8.73 11.76 -22.22
CA GLY A 14 -8.98 11.15 -23.52
C GLY A 14 -9.41 9.68 -23.47
N MET A 15 -9.95 9.22 -22.34
CA MET A 15 -10.47 7.85 -22.20
C MET A 15 -11.65 7.60 -23.13
N SER A 16 -11.70 6.40 -23.70
CA SER A 16 -12.84 5.88 -24.45
C SER A 16 -14.04 5.63 -23.54
N GLU A 17 -15.25 5.52 -24.12
CA GLU A 17 -16.45 5.15 -23.35
C GLU A 17 -16.32 3.79 -22.65
N GLU A 18 -15.58 2.85 -23.24
CA GLU A 18 -15.30 1.54 -22.65
C GLU A 18 -14.45 1.68 -21.38
N GLU A 19 -13.34 2.42 -21.46
CA GLU A 19 -12.47 2.71 -20.31
C GLU A 19 -13.25 3.45 -19.22
N LEU A 20 -14.00 4.48 -19.60
CA LEU A 20 -14.85 5.25 -18.69
C LEU A 20 -15.85 4.39 -17.94
N ASN A 21 -16.45 3.40 -18.61
CA ASN A 21 -17.36 2.46 -17.96
C ASN A 21 -16.67 1.60 -16.89
N THR A 22 -15.34 1.57 -16.84
CA THR A 22 -14.53 0.93 -15.80
C THR A 22 -13.83 1.93 -14.88
N THR A 23 -14.14 3.22 -14.98
CA THR A 23 -13.56 4.27 -14.13
C THR A 23 -14.39 4.51 -12.88
N ALA A 24 -13.74 4.60 -11.73
CA ALA A 24 -14.31 5.11 -10.49
C ALA A 24 -13.62 6.42 -10.12
N GLN A 25 -14.42 7.41 -9.74
CA GLN A 25 -13.91 8.69 -9.27
C GLN A 25 -13.91 8.73 -7.75
N MET A 26 -12.73 8.96 -7.17
CA MET A 26 -12.51 9.12 -5.74
C MET A 26 -12.86 10.58 -5.36
N ASP A 27 -14.17 10.85 -5.26
CA ASP A 27 -14.74 12.20 -5.30
C ASP A 27 -14.30 13.11 -4.14
N SER A 28 -14.47 12.66 -2.89
CA SER A 28 -14.13 13.46 -1.72
C SER A 28 -13.63 12.60 -0.57
N CYS A 29 -12.56 13.07 0.07
CA CYS A 29 -12.04 12.51 1.31
C CYS A 29 -11.63 13.66 2.23
N CYS A 30 -12.19 13.70 3.43
CA CYS A 30 -11.94 14.77 4.40
C CYS A 30 -11.66 14.17 5.77
N VAL A 31 -10.69 14.75 6.47
CA VAL A 31 -10.38 14.46 7.87
C VAL A 31 -10.71 15.69 8.68
N ALA A 32 -11.53 15.54 9.72
CA ALA A 32 -11.92 16.66 10.58
C ALA A 32 -10.67 17.31 11.21
N PRO A 33 -10.62 18.65 11.35
CA PRO A 33 -9.40 19.38 11.71
C PRO A 33 -8.64 18.85 12.94
N PRO A 34 -9.29 18.42 14.04
CA PRO A 34 -8.59 17.90 15.22
C PRO A 34 -7.80 16.59 14.97
N TYR A 35 -8.05 15.90 13.86
CA TYR A 35 -7.46 14.59 13.56
C TYR A 35 -6.56 14.60 12.32
N GLN A 36 -6.35 15.76 11.69
CA GLN A 36 -5.46 15.89 10.54
C GLN A 36 -4.00 15.59 10.93
N GLY A 37 -3.17 15.19 9.95
CA GLY A 37 -1.78 14.83 10.18
C GLY A 37 -1.53 13.39 10.66
N ASN A 38 -2.59 12.62 10.95
CA ASN A 38 -2.47 11.23 11.47
C ASN A 38 -2.59 10.14 10.39
N GLY A 39 -2.40 10.49 9.12
CA GLY A 39 -2.51 9.57 7.98
C GLY A 39 -3.91 9.00 7.72
N LEU A 40 -4.97 9.59 8.31
CA LEU A 40 -6.34 9.09 8.21
C LEU A 40 -6.92 9.21 6.79
N GLU A 41 -6.58 10.27 6.05
CA GLU A 41 -6.98 10.43 4.64
C GLU A 41 -6.51 9.24 3.79
N GLY A 42 -5.24 8.85 3.95
CA GLY A 42 -4.69 7.68 3.26
C GLY A 42 -5.36 6.36 3.67
N LYS A 43 -5.78 6.21 4.94
CA LYS A 43 -6.53 5.01 5.38
C LYS A 43 -7.93 4.97 4.77
N LEU A 44 -8.63 6.10 4.74
CA LEU A 44 -9.94 6.23 4.10
C LEU A 44 -9.85 5.91 2.60
N LEU A 45 -8.84 6.46 1.92
CA LEU A 45 -8.59 6.20 0.50
C LEU A 45 -8.36 4.70 0.25
N LEU A 46 -7.49 4.04 1.02
CA LEU A 46 -7.23 2.61 0.87
C LEU A 46 -8.47 1.74 1.14
N MET A 47 -9.30 2.10 2.13
CA MET A 47 -10.55 1.39 2.38
C MET A 47 -11.51 1.53 1.20
N ALA A 48 -11.65 2.74 0.63
CA ALA A 48 -12.47 2.96 -0.55
C ALA A 48 -11.95 2.17 -1.76
N GLU A 49 -10.64 2.15 -2.00
CA GLU A 49 -10.05 1.29 -3.04
C GLU A 49 -10.39 -0.18 -2.85
N ASP A 50 -10.30 -0.71 -1.62
CA ASP A 50 -10.56 -2.13 -1.36
C ASP A 50 -12.02 -2.51 -1.69
N THR A 51 -12.98 -1.61 -1.44
CA THR A 51 -14.38 -1.84 -1.86
C THR A 51 -14.58 -1.94 -3.37
N LEU A 52 -13.65 -1.37 -4.15
CA LEU A 52 -13.69 -1.40 -5.61
C LEU A 52 -12.90 -2.59 -6.17
N ARG A 53 -12.04 -3.23 -5.38
CA ARG A 53 -11.27 -4.40 -5.81
C ARG A 53 -12.19 -5.58 -6.09
N GLY A 54 -11.98 -6.24 -7.23
CA GLY A 54 -12.82 -7.35 -7.68
C GLY A 54 -14.17 -6.92 -8.28
N SER A 55 -14.42 -5.61 -8.38
CA SER A 55 -15.52 -5.07 -9.19
C SER A 55 -15.08 -4.86 -10.64
N ARG A 56 -15.96 -4.29 -11.46
CA ARG A 56 -15.64 -3.88 -12.83
C ARG A 56 -14.71 -2.66 -12.91
N TYR A 57 -14.46 -1.96 -11.81
CA TYR A 57 -13.70 -0.72 -11.82
C TYR A 57 -12.19 -1.00 -11.84
N ARG A 58 -11.52 -0.45 -12.85
CA ARG A 58 -10.10 -0.62 -13.17
C ARG A 58 -9.32 0.68 -12.96
N HIS A 59 -9.91 1.81 -13.32
CA HIS A 59 -9.25 3.11 -13.31
C HIS A 59 -9.77 3.96 -12.16
N LEU A 60 -8.89 4.42 -11.28
CA LEU A 60 -9.22 5.35 -10.21
C LEU A 60 -8.74 6.74 -10.56
N LEU A 61 -9.66 7.70 -10.55
CA LEU A 61 -9.37 9.10 -10.77
C LEU A 61 -9.70 9.91 -9.53
N ALA A 62 -8.82 10.85 -9.17
CA ALA A 62 -9.07 11.83 -8.13
C ALA A 62 -8.62 13.21 -8.62
N THR A 63 -9.11 14.27 -8.00
CA THR A 63 -8.54 15.61 -8.19
C THR A 63 -7.96 16.14 -6.91
N VAL A 64 -6.84 16.83 -7.01
CA VAL A 64 -6.26 17.59 -5.90
C VAL A 64 -6.07 19.04 -6.31
N HIS A 65 -6.22 19.97 -5.37
CA HIS A 65 -5.83 21.36 -5.60
C HIS A 65 -4.31 21.43 -5.73
N PRO A 66 -3.73 22.16 -6.71
CA PRO A 66 -2.26 22.23 -6.89
C PRO A 66 -1.51 22.62 -5.59
N ASP A 67 -2.06 23.56 -4.82
CA ASP A 67 -1.49 23.97 -3.53
C ASP A 67 -1.70 22.99 -2.36
N ASN A 68 -2.50 21.93 -2.52
CA ASN A 68 -2.74 20.94 -1.46
C ASN A 68 -1.68 19.82 -1.51
N ALA A 69 -0.46 20.18 -1.10
CA ALA A 69 0.68 19.26 -1.05
C ALA A 69 0.44 18.02 -0.17
N ALA A 70 -0.38 18.12 0.88
CA ALA A 70 -0.66 17.02 1.81
C ALA A 70 -1.50 15.91 1.16
N SER A 71 -2.58 16.28 0.46
CA SER A 71 -3.41 15.31 -0.27
C SER A 71 -2.67 14.77 -1.50
N LEU A 72 -1.87 15.61 -2.18
CA LEU A 72 -1.02 15.16 -3.28
C LEU A 72 -0.01 14.11 -2.79
N TYR A 73 0.70 14.39 -1.69
CA TYR A 73 1.61 13.44 -1.05
C TYR A 73 0.89 12.13 -0.69
N THR A 74 -0.31 12.22 -0.11
CA THR A 74 -1.11 11.04 0.22
C THR A 74 -1.41 10.18 -1.01
N GLY A 75 -1.85 10.78 -2.12
CA GLY A 75 -2.12 10.06 -3.36
C GLY A 75 -0.86 9.40 -3.93
N LEU A 76 0.22 10.16 -4.09
CA LEU A 76 1.49 9.66 -4.63
C LEU A 76 2.05 8.51 -3.79
N HIS A 77 2.05 8.65 -2.46
CA HIS A 77 2.54 7.63 -1.53
C HIS A 77 1.66 6.36 -1.50
N ARG A 78 0.48 6.40 -2.11
CA ARG A 78 -0.44 5.26 -2.28
C ARG A 78 -0.51 4.77 -3.72
N GLY A 79 0.43 5.19 -4.57
CA GLY A 79 0.60 4.65 -5.92
C GLY A 79 -0.26 5.34 -6.98
N TYR A 80 -0.83 6.51 -6.70
CA TYR A 80 -1.35 7.36 -7.76
C TYR A 80 -0.20 8.08 -8.47
N THR A 81 -0.43 8.44 -9.72
CA THR A 81 0.43 9.28 -10.55
C THR A 81 -0.34 10.53 -10.95
N ILE A 82 0.36 11.62 -11.26
CA ILE A 82 -0.30 12.80 -11.82
C ILE A 82 -0.51 12.56 -13.32
N ALA A 83 -1.76 12.39 -13.74
CA ALA A 83 -2.13 12.14 -15.13
C ALA A 83 -2.30 13.43 -15.93
N ALA A 84 -2.74 14.50 -15.28
CA ALA A 84 -2.81 15.84 -15.87
C ALA A 84 -2.60 16.89 -14.78
N ASN A 85 -1.90 17.97 -15.12
CA ASN A 85 -1.67 19.09 -14.21
C ASN A 85 -2.50 20.30 -14.64
N HIS A 86 -2.94 21.10 -13.68
CA HIS A 86 -3.59 22.40 -13.91
C HIS A 86 -4.77 22.37 -14.91
N VAL A 87 -5.58 21.32 -14.85
CA VAL A 87 -6.80 21.24 -15.65
C VAL A 87 -7.95 21.97 -14.96
N ILE A 88 -8.88 22.49 -15.75
CA ILE A 88 -10.08 23.12 -15.22
C ILE A 88 -11.12 22.04 -14.93
N CYS A 89 -11.46 21.90 -13.65
CA CYS A 89 -12.49 20.98 -13.16
C CYS A 89 -13.48 21.73 -12.27
N TYR A 90 -14.71 21.20 -12.13
CA TYR A 90 -15.72 21.60 -11.13
C TYR A 90 -15.82 23.12 -10.86
N GLY A 91 -16.60 23.83 -11.70
CA GLY A 91 -16.85 25.26 -11.49
C GLY A 91 -15.58 26.09 -11.62
N ASP A 92 -14.83 25.86 -12.71
CA ASP A 92 -13.66 26.64 -13.13
C ASP A 92 -12.44 26.58 -12.19
N LYS A 93 -12.34 25.52 -11.38
CA LYS A 93 -11.24 25.36 -10.43
C LYS A 93 -10.10 24.56 -11.03
N VAL A 94 -8.89 25.10 -10.90
CA VAL A 94 -7.67 24.41 -11.31
C VAL A 94 -7.42 23.20 -10.40
N ARG A 95 -7.20 22.04 -11.00
CA ARG A 95 -6.90 20.77 -10.32
C ARG A 95 -5.80 20.01 -11.02
N ASP A 96 -5.07 19.21 -10.27
CA ASP A 96 -4.29 18.12 -10.82
C ASP A 96 -5.13 16.85 -10.76
N ILE A 97 -5.17 16.10 -11.87
CA ILE A 97 -5.84 14.79 -11.93
C ILE A 97 -4.83 13.73 -11.53
N LEU A 98 -5.18 12.97 -10.50
CA LEU A 98 -4.45 11.80 -10.06
C LEU A 98 -5.07 10.55 -10.66
N TYR A 99 -4.24 9.63 -11.13
CA TYR A 99 -4.63 8.35 -11.72
C TYR A 99 -3.94 7.19 -11.03
N LYS A 100 -4.71 6.13 -10.78
CA LYS A 100 -4.19 4.83 -10.38
C LYS A 100 -4.95 3.73 -11.08
N GLU A 101 -4.23 2.75 -11.61
CA GLU A 101 -4.85 1.51 -12.04
C GLU A 101 -5.00 0.57 -10.84
N LEU A 102 -6.21 0.09 -10.59
CA LEU A 102 -6.44 -0.99 -9.65
C LEU A 102 -5.97 -2.29 -10.28
N GLU A 103 -4.90 -2.87 -9.74
CA GLU A 103 -4.55 -4.24 -10.06
C GLU A 103 -5.76 -5.16 -9.89
N SER A 104 -5.97 -6.02 -10.89
CA SER A 104 -7.00 -7.05 -10.81
C SER A 104 -6.56 -7.88 -9.63
N ARG A 105 -7.48 -8.24 -8.72
CA ARG A 105 -7.12 -9.25 -7.73
C ARG A 105 -6.54 -10.40 -8.54
N ASN A 106 -5.23 -10.63 -8.42
CA ASN A 106 -4.64 -11.84 -8.93
C ASN A 106 -5.17 -12.88 -7.96
N THR A 107 -6.36 -13.41 -8.25
CA THR A 107 -7.06 -14.39 -7.40
C THR A 107 -6.26 -15.69 -7.27
N ASN A 108 -5.12 -15.77 -7.97
CA ASN A 108 -4.15 -16.85 -7.96
C ASN A 108 -2.92 -16.54 -7.09
N MET A 109 -2.78 -15.35 -6.51
CA MET A 109 -1.63 -15.04 -5.66
C MET A 109 -1.94 -15.53 -4.24
N ASN A 110 -1.43 -16.72 -3.90
CA ASN A 110 -1.64 -17.30 -2.59
C ASN A 110 -0.62 -16.70 -1.62
N THR A 111 -1.01 -15.58 -1.02
CA THR A 111 -0.24 -14.97 0.05
C THR A 111 -0.63 -15.59 1.39
N THR A 112 0.35 -16.11 2.14
CA THR A 112 0.14 -16.68 3.47
C THR A 112 1.12 -16.08 4.46
N ILE A 113 0.62 -15.72 5.65
CA ILE A 113 1.46 -15.49 6.83
C ILE A 113 1.33 -16.72 7.71
N ARG A 114 2.45 -17.42 7.93
CA ARG A 114 2.52 -18.62 8.77
C ARG A 114 3.57 -18.47 9.86
N ALA A 115 3.52 -19.35 10.86
CA ALA A 115 4.59 -19.44 11.86
C ALA A 115 5.93 -19.81 11.18
N MET A 116 7.01 -19.24 11.70
CA MET A 116 8.37 -19.63 11.35
C MET A 116 8.63 -21.06 11.84
N THR A 117 9.38 -21.82 11.03
CA THR A 117 9.74 -23.20 11.32
C THR A 117 11.25 -23.36 11.28
N PRO A 118 11.82 -24.47 11.81
CA PRO A 118 13.26 -24.72 11.71
C PRO A 118 13.81 -24.72 10.28
N ALA A 119 12.99 -25.02 9.27
CA ALA A 119 13.38 -24.99 7.86
C ALA A 119 13.64 -23.56 7.33
N ASP A 120 13.14 -22.53 7.99
CA ASP A 120 13.25 -21.13 7.56
C ASP A 120 14.55 -20.46 8.03
N LYS A 121 15.33 -21.12 8.88
CA LYS A 121 16.49 -20.54 9.59
C LYS A 121 17.49 -19.86 8.65
N ASP A 122 17.88 -20.54 7.57
CA ASP A 122 18.88 -20.02 6.64
C ASP A 122 18.36 -18.80 5.87
N SER A 123 17.11 -18.87 5.37
CA SER A 123 16.47 -17.75 4.66
C SER A 123 16.31 -16.52 5.55
N VAL A 124 15.92 -16.70 6.82
CA VAL A 124 15.78 -15.59 7.77
C VAL A 124 17.14 -14.99 8.12
N MET A 125 18.16 -15.83 8.33
CA MET A 125 19.52 -15.37 8.58
C MET A 125 20.06 -14.52 7.42
N GLU A 126 19.85 -14.96 6.17
CA GLU A 126 20.25 -14.19 5.00
C GLU A 126 19.54 -12.83 4.93
N MET A 127 18.23 -12.80 5.15
CA MET A 127 17.46 -11.55 5.18
C MET A 127 17.93 -10.60 6.30
N MET A 128 18.21 -11.13 7.50
CA MET A 128 18.74 -10.35 8.63
C MET A 128 20.09 -9.72 8.29
N ARG A 129 21.02 -10.49 7.71
CA ARG A 129 22.34 -9.99 7.30
C ARG A 129 22.24 -8.86 6.29
N VAL A 130 21.33 -8.95 5.32
CA VAL A 130 21.12 -7.86 4.35
C VAL A 130 20.53 -6.63 5.03
N PHE A 131 19.49 -6.82 5.85
CA PHE A 131 18.75 -5.73 6.48
C PHE A 131 19.59 -4.92 7.47
N TYR A 132 20.29 -5.60 8.40
CA TYR A 132 21.09 -4.97 9.45
C TYR A 132 22.45 -4.44 8.96
N ASN A 133 22.91 -4.82 7.77
CA ASN A 133 24.02 -4.15 7.09
C ASN A 133 23.58 -2.95 6.23
N SER A 134 22.27 -2.66 6.14
CA SER A 134 21.80 -1.55 5.31
C SER A 134 22.02 -0.18 5.99
N PRO A 135 22.26 0.90 5.23
CA PRO A 135 22.42 2.25 5.78
C PRO A 135 21.22 2.78 6.58
N ALA A 136 20.06 2.13 6.47
CA ALA A 136 18.83 2.53 7.14
C ALA A 136 18.76 2.05 8.60
N VAL A 137 19.66 1.16 9.04
CA VAL A 137 19.65 0.55 10.37
C VAL A 137 20.95 0.88 11.11
N LEU A 138 20.85 1.65 12.20
CA LEU A 138 21.98 2.06 13.05
C LEU A 138 22.28 1.00 14.13
N SER A 139 22.35 -0.28 13.77
CA SER A 139 22.76 -1.33 14.70
C SER A 139 23.62 -2.39 14.01
N ASN A 140 24.69 -2.80 14.70
CA ASN A 140 25.56 -3.90 14.29
C ASN A 140 24.99 -5.22 14.82
N GLY A 141 23.91 -5.71 14.22
CA GLY A 141 23.48 -7.07 14.50
C GLY A 141 24.61 -8.06 14.16
N SER A 142 24.89 -9.00 15.07
CA SER A 142 25.85 -10.08 14.83
C SER A 142 25.11 -11.37 14.47
N ASP A 143 25.78 -12.27 13.75
CA ASP A 143 25.22 -13.58 13.39
C ASP A 143 24.78 -14.37 14.64
N GLU A 144 25.45 -14.19 15.78
CA GLU A 144 25.06 -14.82 17.05
C GLU A 144 23.74 -14.25 17.60
N ILE A 145 23.52 -12.94 17.48
CA ILE A 145 22.27 -12.30 17.90
C ILE A 145 21.13 -12.80 17.00
N PHE A 146 21.34 -12.79 15.69
CA PHE A 146 20.36 -13.29 14.72
C PHE A 146 20.01 -14.75 14.96
N ALA A 147 21.02 -15.60 15.18
CA ALA A 147 20.82 -17.01 15.46
C ALA A 147 19.96 -17.22 16.72
N ARG A 148 20.22 -16.45 17.78
CA ARG A 148 19.44 -16.52 19.03
C ARG A 148 17.99 -16.07 18.83
N ASP A 149 17.77 -14.99 18.08
CA ASP A 149 16.44 -14.46 17.84
C ASP A 149 15.60 -15.43 16.99
N ILE A 150 16.22 -16.01 15.95
CA ILE A 150 15.62 -17.07 15.14
C ILE A 150 15.31 -18.30 15.99
N GLU A 151 16.26 -18.75 16.82
CA GLU A 151 16.07 -19.91 17.70
C GLU A 151 14.90 -19.70 18.68
N GLY A 152 14.78 -18.49 19.22
CA GLY A 152 13.62 -18.11 20.03
C GLY A 152 12.31 -18.24 19.26
N CYS A 153 12.28 -17.83 17.99
CA CYS A 153 11.07 -17.86 17.16
C CYS A 153 10.61 -19.26 16.73
N ILE A 154 11.52 -20.23 16.61
CA ILE A 154 11.22 -21.59 16.14
C ILE A 154 11.12 -22.64 17.26
N SER A 155 11.41 -22.23 18.50
CA SER A 155 11.25 -23.06 19.69
C SER A 155 9.92 -22.79 20.40
N ASP A 156 9.58 -23.61 21.39
CA ASP A 156 8.40 -23.40 22.25
C ASP A 156 8.67 -22.28 23.26
N ASN A 157 8.84 -21.05 22.75
CA ASN A 157 9.18 -19.87 23.52
C ASN A 157 7.96 -18.93 23.65
N PRO A 158 7.41 -18.72 24.85
CA PRO A 158 6.24 -17.87 25.03
C PRO A 158 6.52 -16.37 24.83
N TYR A 159 7.78 -15.96 24.71
CA TYR A 159 8.19 -14.55 24.69
C TYR A 159 8.46 -13.99 23.30
N VAL A 160 8.64 -14.82 22.27
CA VAL A 160 8.91 -14.34 20.91
C VAL A 160 8.25 -15.26 19.89
N GLU A 161 7.68 -14.66 18.86
CA GLU A 161 7.08 -15.39 17.73
C GLU A 161 7.69 -14.92 16.42
N GLY A 162 8.02 -15.87 15.55
CA GLY A 162 8.42 -15.62 14.18
C GLY A 162 7.30 -15.90 13.20
N TYR A 163 7.20 -15.07 12.18
CA TYR A 163 6.23 -15.17 11.11
C TYR A 163 6.95 -15.13 9.77
N MET A 164 6.56 -16.01 8.84
CA MET A 164 7.03 -16.01 7.45
C MET A 164 5.93 -15.44 6.56
N PHE A 165 6.31 -14.52 5.68
CA PHE A 165 5.48 -14.04 4.60
C PHE A 165 5.81 -14.83 3.33
N GLU A 166 4.85 -15.63 2.88
CA GLU A 166 4.97 -16.43 1.66
C GLU A 166 4.04 -15.89 0.58
N GLN A 167 4.54 -15.89 -0.66
CA GLN A 167 3.77 -15.61 -1.85
C GLN A 167 4.11 -16.67 -2.89
N ASP A 168 3.09 -17.37 -3.39
CA ASP A 168 3.20 -18.39 -4.43
C ASP A 168 4.23 -19.50 -4.09
N GLY A 169 4.27 -19.88 -2.81
CA GLY A 169 5.18 -20.92 -2.30
C GLY A 169 6.62 -20.48 -2.09
N ALA A 170 6.95 -19.21 -2.34
CA ALA A 170 8.26 -18.62 -2.07
C ALA A 170 8.22 -17.71 -0.84
N VAL A 171 9.26 -17.78 -0.01
CA VAL A 171 9.46 -16.85 1.11
C VAL A 171 9.82 -15.47 0.56
N GLN A 172 9.01 -14.47 0.93
CA GLN A 172 9.18 -13.07 0.53
C GLN A 172 9.58 -12.15 1.70
N GLY A 173 9.52 -12.65 2.94
CA GLY A 173 9.89 -11.88 4.12
C GLY A 173 9.64 -12.62 5.41
N TYR A 174 10.05 -12.01 6.52
CA TYR A 174 9.78 -12.49 7.87
C TYR A 174 9.40 -11.32 8.79
N GLY A 175 8.74 -11.63 9.90
CA GLY A 175 8.47 -10.72 11.00
C GLY A 175 8.71 -11.42 12.34
N MET A 176 9.12 -10.66 13.35
CA MET A 176 9.31 -11.17 14.71
C MET A 176 8.56 -10.29 15.70
N ALA A 177 7.83 -10.90 16.62
CA ALA A 177 7.07 -10.21 17.66
C ALA A 177 7.53 -10.68 19.03
N ALA A 178 8.17 -9.79 19.81
CA ALA A 178 8.50 -10.04 21.20
C ALA A 178 7.30 -9.67 22.10
N LYS A 179 6.83 -10.63 22.91
CA LYS A 179 5.62 -10.51 23.75
C LYS A 179 5.86 -9.99 25.16
N SER A 180 7.10 -9.77 25.56
CA SER A 180 7.50 -8.92 26.68
C SER A 180 9.02 -9.02 26.85
N PHE A 181 9.73 -7.99 26.42
CA PHE A 181 10.99 -7.39 26.89
C PHE A 181 11.52 -6.50 25.74
N SER A 182 11.90 -5.26 26.06
CA SER A 182 12.61 -4.32 25.18
C SER A 182 14.07 -4.21 25.61
#